data_AF-A0A483W9M9-F1
#
_entry.id   AF-A0A483W9M9-F1
#
_cell.length_a   1.000
_cell.length_b   1.000
_cell.length_c   1.000
_cell.angle_alpha   90.00
_cell.angle_beta   90.00
_cell.angle_gamma   90.00
#
_symmetry.space_group_name_H-M   'P 1'
#
loop_
_entity.id
_entity.type
_entity.pdbx_description
1 polymer ?
#
loop_
_entity_poly.entity_id
_entity_poly.type
_entity_poly.pdbx_seq_one_letter_code
_entity_poly.pdbx_strand_id
1 'polypeptide(L)'
;MIYITSVSKETSMTKYEVKMKKNIRVIPKNIHSKLRRLGNTVVAGTSIAFTENQLKNGMLEHLGIYLDNDVIKYEASIIPDPLQGKYSFKNVFGEEVIRKDLPKETHYTEIESPNWGDSSNGTHTVRLPHDKYPRDIIPPKLIAIEINHKKSSDSYFIFNFRATRILEKNSNKFDDELLFDLNLLQENLGKCGVENADKPISTYADTLIVSWDIFPPGSKEEILARIFKGKNITDDKKAVAENRYEFFMSLEPKKIVTGNSTFSNYIGAMLEDDLVVFENIEYGNAIYILYDDWDEISKLSRIDLLSGRAGSNFDRIIHSGNWKEEVRKKVATGRL
;
A
#
# COMPACT_ATOMS: atom_id res chain seq x y z
N MET A 1 58.95 8.22 7.26
CA MET A 1 57.65 7.68 7.72
C MET A 1 56.65 8.00 6.62
N ILE A 2 56.27 6.98 5.84
CA ILE A 2 55.44 7.11 4.65
C ILE A 2 53.98 7.17 5.12
N TYR A 3 53.31 8.30 4.91
CA TYR A 3 51.87 8.40 5.12
C TYR A 3 51.16 7.93 3.84
N ILE A 4 50.51 6.78 3.95
CA ILE A 4 49.67 6.20 2.90
C ILE A 4 48.35 6.97 2.88
N THR A 5 48.06 7.62 1.76
CA THR A 5 46.78 8.24 1.45
C THR A 5 45.76 7.16 1.07
N SER A 6 44.78 6.91 1.93
CA SER A 6 43.60 6.11 1.57
C SER A 6 42.59 7.02 0.87
N VAL A 7 42.53 6.93 -0.47
CA VAL A 7 41.49 7.54 -1.27
C VAL A 7 40.20 6.75 -1.06
N SER A 8 39.26 7.31 -0.31
CA SER A 8 37.89 6.81 -0.23
C SER A 8 37.21 7.02 -1.59
N LYS A 9 36.97 5.93 -2.33
CA LYS A 9 36.05 5.93 -3.46
C LYS A 9 34.65 6.23 -2.93
N GLU A 10 34.17 7.45 -3.15
CA GLU A 10 32.74 7.76 -3.11
C GLU A 10 32.04 6.84 -4.12
N THR A 11 31.37 5.82 -3.59
CA THR A 11 30.41 5.04 -4.36
C THR A 11 29.11 5.82 -4.29
N SER A 12 28.81 6.57 -5.35
CA SER A 12 27.56 7.29 -5.53
C SER A 12 26.40 6.31 -5.55
N MET A 13 25.88 5.95 -4.38
CA MET A 13 24.60 5.28 -4.23
C MET A 13 23.52 6.31 -4.59
N THR A 14 23.02 6.23 -5.81
CA THR A 14 21.80 6.93 -6.22
C THR A 14 20.66 6.39 -5.38
N LYS A 15 20.41 7.01 -4.22
CA LYS A 15 19.28 6.72 -3.34
C LYS A 15 18.02 7.08 -4.12
N TYR A 16 17.36 6.07 -4.68
CA TYR A 16 15.99 6.25 -5.18
C TYR A 16 15.11 6.58 -3.98
N GLU A 17 14.86 7.87 -3.78
CA GLU A 17 13.91 8.35 -2.78
C GLU A 17 12.51 8.02 -3.30
N VAL A 18 12.08 6.77 -3.11
CA VAL A 18 10.70 6.37 -3.32
C VAL A 18 9.89 7.17 -2.31
N LYS A 19 9.23 8.22 -2.79
CA LYS A 19 8.41 9.11 -1.98
C LYS A 19 7.26 8.30 -1.41
N MET A 20 7.45 7.75 -0.21
CA MET A 20 6.46 6.93 0.47
C MET A 20 5.15 7.71 0.59
N LYS A 21 4.04 7.08 0.20
CA LYS A 21 2.70 7.68 0.25
C LYS A 21 2.45 8.21 1.67
N LYS A 22 1.98 9.46 1.77
CA LYS A 22 1.68 10.12 3.05
C LYS A 22 0.68 9.31 3.88
N ASN A 23 0.82 9.39 5.20
CA ASN A 23 -0.10 8.80 6.17
C ASN A 23 -1.56 9.14 5.88
N ILE A 24 -2.43 8.15 6.07
CA ILE A 24 -3.88 8.30 5.92
C ILE A 24 -4.47 8.96 7.17
N ARG A 25 -5.41 9.88 6.94
CA ARG A 25 -6.09 10.63 8.01
C ARG A 25 -7.43 10.01 8.44
N VAL A 26 -8.03 9.24 7.54
CA VAL A 26 -9.33 8.59 7.70
C VAL A 26 -9.21 7.21 7.07
N ILE A 27 -9.92 6.22 7.62
CA ILE A 27 -9.97 4.87 7.04
C ILE A 27 -10.56 4.97 5.62
N PRO A 28 -9.83 4.49 4.59
CA PRO A 28 -10.29 4.50 3.21
C PRO A 28 -11.64 3.76 3.00
N LYS A 29 -12.45 4.25 2.07
CA LYS A 29 -13.77 3.66 1.74
C LYS A 29 -13.68 2.18 1.35
N ASN A 30 -12.61 1.80 0.64
CA ASN A 30 -12.38 0.41 0.25
C ASN A 30 -12.17 -0.52 1.46
N ILE A 31 -11.46 -0.04 2.49
CA ILE A 31 -11.27 -0.76 3.75
C ILE A 31 -12.60 -0.89 4.50
N HIS A 32 -13.43 0.16 4.57
CA HIS A 32 -14.79 0.06 5.13
C HIS A 32 -15.66 -0.98 4.40
N SER A 33 -15.59 -0.99 3.06
CA SER A 33 -16.31 -1.98 2.25
C SER A 33 -15.81 -3.41 2.49
N LYS A 34 -14.50 -3.59 2.65
CA LYS A 34 -13.90 -4.89 3.00
C LYS A 34 -14.31 -5.34 4.41
N LEU A 35 -14.26 -4.44 5.40
CA LEU A 35 -14.66 -4.70 6.78
C LEU A 35 -16.09 -5.26 6.91
N ARG A 36 -17.02 -4.78 6.09
CA ARG A 36 -18.42 -5.28 6.07
C ARG A 36 -18.52 -6.78 5.74
N ARG A 37 -17.53 -7.34 5.04
CA ARG A 37 -17.49 -8.74 4.61
C ARG A 37 -16.65 -9.62 5.54
N LEU A 38 -15.90 -9.02 6.46
CA LEU A 38 -15.04 -9.72 7.42
C LEU A 38 -15.80 -10.07 8.71
N GLY A 39 -15.27 -11.05 9.44
CA GLY A 39 -15.77 -11.48 10.75
C GLY A 39 -15.65 -10.40 11.83
N ASN A 40 -15.90 -10.76 13.08
CA ASN A 40 -15.88 -9.80 14.20
C ASN A 40 -14.46 -9.33 14.55
N THR A 41 -13.48 -10.21 14.41
CA THR A 41 -12.06 -9.99 14.68
C THR A 41 -11.30 -9.77 13.37
N VAL A 42 -10.53 -8.69 13.31
CA VAL A 42 -9.76 -8.31 12.13
C VAL A 42 -8.34 -7.89 12.52
N VAL A 43 -7.46 -7.85 11.53
CA VAL A 43 -6.08 -7.38 11.66
C VAL A 43 -5.75 -6.48 10.48
N ALA A 44 -4.89 -5.49 10.68
CA ALA A 44 -4.30 -4.80 9.55
C ALA A 44 -3.35 -5.76 8.83
N GLY A 45 -3.58 -5.97 7.54
CA GLY A 45 -2.83 -6.93 6.75
C GLY A 45 -2.94 -6.64 5.27
N THR A 46 -1.85 -6.88 4.55
CA THR A 46 -1.79 -6.71 3.11
C THR A 46 -0.79 -7.67 2.51
N SER A 47 -1.01 -8.04 1.26
CA SER A 47 -0.02 -8.75 0.46
C SER A 47 0.53 -7.79 -0.59
N ILE A 48 1.80 -7.94 -0.95
CA ILE A 48 2.45 -7.10 -1.96
C ILE A 48 3.44 -7.97 -2.76
N ALA A 49 3.46 -7.76 -4.06
CA ALA A 49 4.45 -8.37 -4.96
C ALA A 49 5.64 -7.43 -5.13
N PHE A 50 6.85 -7.99 -5.02
CA PHE A 50 8.11 -7.28 -5.25
C PHE A 50 8.92 -7.99 -6.33
N THR A 51 9.55 -7.21 -7.21
CA THR A 51 10.54 -7.72 -8.16
C THR A 51 11.86 -8.03 -7.46
N GLU A 52 12.65 -8.91 -8.05
CA GLU A 52 14.02 -9.18 -7.58
C GLU A 52 14.87 -7.90 -7.52
N ASN A 53 14.76 -7.02 -8.52
CA ASN A 53 15.47 -5.74 -8.55
C ASN A 53 15.08 -4.83 -7.37
N GLN A 54 13.81 -4.80 -6.98
CA GLN A 54 13.38 -4.01 -5.81
C GLN A 54 14.00 -4.54 -4.51
N LEU A 55 14.09 -5.86 -4.36
CA LEU A 55 14.73 -6.47 -3.19
C LEU A 55 16.24 -6.23 -3.18
N LYS A 56 16.93 -6.38 -4.32
CA LYS A 56 18.37 -6.09 -4.44
C LYS A 56 18.72 -4.62 -4.19
N ASN A 57 17.79 -3.71 -4.47
CA ASN A 57 17.94 -2.28 -4.19
C ASN A 57 17.60 -1.91 -2.73
N GLY A 58 17.34 -2.89 -1.87
CA GLY A 58 17.12 -2.68 -0.45
C GLY A 58 15.75 -2.11 -0.07
N MET A 59 14.73 -2.24 -0.94
CA MET A 59 13.39 -1.63 -0.72
C MET A 59 12.72 -2.09 0.59
N LEU A 60 13.08 -3.26 1.12
CA LEU A 60 12.53 -3.83 2.35
C LEU A 60 13.61 -4.16 3.39
N GLU A 61 14.83 -3.63 3.23
CA GLU A 61 15.93 -3.88 4.16
C GLU A 61 15.61 -3.39 5.58
N HIS A 62 14.85 -2.30 5.71
CA HIS A 62 14.38 -1.80 7.01
C HIS A 62 13.41 -2.75 7.73
N LEU A 63 12.84 -3.71 7.01
CA LEU A 63 12.04 -4.82 7.57
C LEU A 63 12.85 -6.11 7.72
N GLY A 64 14.17 -6.06 7.51
CA GLY A 64 15.04 -7.23 7.56
C GLY A 64 14.85 -8.20 6.39
N ILE A 65 14.22 -7.76 5.28
CA ILE A 65 14.02 -8.58 4.09
C ILE A 65 15.09 -8.26 3.05
N TYR A 66 15.91 -9.24 2.70
CA TYR A 66 16.97 -9.09 1.71
C TYR A 66 17.26 -10.38 0.95
N LEU A 67 17.94 -10.26 -0.18
CA LEU A 67 18.42 -11.37 -0.99
C LEU A 67 19.88 -11.68 -0.64
N ASP A 68 20.15 -12.93 -0.25
CA ASP A 68 21.50 -13.46 -0.02
C ASP A 68 21.69 -14.71 -0.88
N ASN A 69 22.63 -14.66 -1.84
CA ASN A 69 22.89 -15.74 -2.80
C ASN A 69 21.62 -16.30 -3.46
N ASP A 70 20.75 -15.41 -3.95
CA ASP A 70 19.43 -15.72 -4.57
C ASP A 70 18.42 -16.41 -3.63
N VAL A 71 18.69 -16.46 -2.34
CA VAL A 71 17.78 -16.92 -1.30
C VAL A 71 17.25 -15.71 -0.52
N ILE A 72 15.92 -15.61 -0.40
CA ILE A 72 15.30 -14.58 0.43
C ILE A 72 15.51 -14.91 1.91
N LYS A 73 16.09 -13.95 2.63
CA LYS A 73 16.21 -13.96 4.09
C LYS A 73 15.28 -12.91 4.67
N TYR A 74 14.57 -13.28 5.73
CA TYR A 74 13.69 -12.42 6.48
C TYR A 74 13.43 -12.99 7.87
N GLU A 75 13.12 -12.11 8.82
CA GLU A 75 12.55 -12.50 10.10
C GLU A 75 11.03 -12.64 9.98
N ALA A 76 10.45 -13.67 10.60
CA ALA A 76 9.01 -13.91 10.51
C ALA A 76 8.16 -12.83 11.20
N SER A 77 8.76 -12.04 12.09
CA SER A 77 8.10 -10.97 12.84
C SER A 77 9.13 -9.93 13.25
N ILE A 78 8.85 -8.66 12.97
CA ILE A 78 9.75 -7.54 13.29
C ILE A 78 8.99 -6.35 13.89
N ILE A 79 9.58 -5.66 14.86
CA ILE A 79 9.09 -4.36 15.31
C ILE A 79 9.57 -3.30 14.32
N PRO A 80 8.68 -2.52 13.68
CA PRO A 80 9.09 -1.49 12.71
C PRO A 80 10.08 -0.49 13.29
N ASP A 81 11.08 -0.11 12.48
CA ASP A 81 12.04 0.93 12.83
C ASP A 81 11.31 2.26 13.09
N PRO A 82 11.52 2.91 14.26
CA PRO A 82 10.85 4.17 14.58
C PRO A 82 11.16 5.31 13.61
N LEU A 83 12.23 5.22 12.81
CA LEU A 83 12.60 6.20 11.80
C LEU A 83 11.74 6.15 10.53
N GLN A 84 10.91 5.11 10.34
CA GLN A 84 10.04 4.98 9.17
C GLN A 84 8.90 6.00 9.14
N GLY A 85 8.51 6.54 10.30
CA GLY A 85 7.51 7.60 10.36
C GLY A 85 6.90 7.80 11.74
N LYS A 86 5.88 8.65 11.78
CA LYS A 86 5.20 9.06 13.02
C LYS A 86 4.56 7.89 13.75
N TYR A 87 3.92 6.97 13.03
CA TYR A 87 3.21 5.84 13.65
C TYR A 87 4.19 4.76 14.09
N SER A 88 5.26 4.51 13.34
CA SER A 88 6.37 3.65 13.76
C SER A 88 7.08 4.21 14.99
N PHE A 89 7.34 5.53 15.04
CA PHE A 89 7.90 6.20 16.23
C PHE A 89 6.99 6.03 17.45
N LYS A 90 5.69 6.31 17.31
CA LYS A 90 4.71 6.13 18.39
C LYS A 90 4.55 4.68 18.82
N ASN A 91 4.71 3.73 17.89
CA ASN A 91 4.61 2.31 18.19
C ASN A 91 5.72 1.88 19.17
N VAL A 92 6.95 2.41 18.99
CA VAL A 92 8.14 2.06 19.78
C VAL A 92 8.27 2.90 21.06
N PHE A 93 8.00 4.20 20.99
CA PHE A 93 8.24 5.13 22.11
C PHE A 93 6.98 5.60 22.83
N GLY A 94 5.79 5.35 22.26
CA GLY A 94 4.54 5.89 22.78
C GLY A 94 4.28 7.33 22.34
N GLU A 95 3.41 8.02 23.06
CA GLU A 95 3.08 9.43 22.79
C GLU A 95 2.92 10.19 24.10
N GLU A 96 3.39 11.44 24.09
CA GLU A 96 3.14 12.40 25.16
C GLU A 96 2.09 13.41 24.69
N VAL A 97 0.95 13.45 25.38
CA VAL A 97 -0.15 14.37 25.07
C VAL A 97 -0.17 15.50 26.07
N ILE A 98 0.12 16.73 25.61
CA ILE A 98 0.05 17.93 26.44
C ILE A 98 -1.44 18.30 26.63
N ARG A 99 -1.93 18.22 27.86
CA ARG A 99 -3.32 18.52 28.24
C ARG A 99 -3.53 20.01 28.45
N LYS A 100 -3.58 20.75 27.33
CA LYS A 100 -3.86 22.20 27.31
C LYS A 100 -5.28 22.57 27.73
N ASP A 101 -6.16 21.57 27.81
CA ASP A 101 -7.53 21.67 28.30
C ASP A 101 -7.63 21.71 29.83
N LEU A 102 -6.55 21.33 30.54
CA LEU A 102 -6.47 21.37 32.00
C LEU A 102 -5.70 22.62 32.48
N PRO A 103 -5.93 23.10 33.71
CA PRO A 103 -5.13 24.16 34.30
C PRO A 103 -3.65 23.72 34.39
N LYS A 104 -2.75 24.71 34.34
CA LYS A 104 -1.32 24.44 34.52
C LYS A 104 -1.04 24.01 35.97
N GLU A 105 -0.07 23.13 36.10
CA GLU A 105 0.46 22.67 37.38
C GLU A 105 1.82 23.33 37.63
N THR A 106 2.11 23.63 38.89
CA THR A 106 3.42 24.16 39.29
C THR A 106 4.42 23.01 39.39
N HIS A 107 5.51 23.11 38.63
CA HIS A 107 6.66 22.22 38.69
C HIS A 107 7.91 23.00 39.10
N TYR A 108 8.96 22.29 39.50
CA TYR A 108 10.20 22.90 39.95
C TYR A 108 11.37 22.42 39.08
N THR A 109 12.26 23.36 38.73
CA THR A 109 13.56 23.07 38.14
C THR A 109 14.62 23.26 39.21
N GLU A 110 15.50 22.26 39.38
CA GLU A 110 16.62 22.35 40.30
C GLU A 110 17.82 22.99 39.59
N ILE A 111 18.40 24.01 40.22
CA ILE A 111 19.65 24.63 39.78
C ILE A 111 20.61 24.72 40.97
N GLU A 112 21.91 24.64 40.70
CA GLU A 112 22.93 24.98 41.69
C GLU A 112 23.14 26.49 41.70
N SER A 113 22.97 27.11 42.86
CA SER A 113 23.19 28.55 43.06
C SER A 113 24.41 28.78 43.95
N PRO A 114 25.27 29.75 43.61
CA PRO A 114 26.39 30.15 44.48
C PRO A 114 25.92 30.60 45.86
N ASN A 115 26.63 30.18 46.91
CA ASN A 115 26.39 30.70 48.25
C ASN A 115 26.76 32.20 48.28
N TRP A 116 25.80 33.05 48.66
CA TRP A 116 25.95 34.52 48.67
C TRP A 116 26.40 35.13 47.32
N GLY A 117 26.10 34.47 46.20
CA GLY A 117 26.48 34.96 44.87
C GLY A 117 27.92 34.67 44.46
N ASP A 118 28.67 33.90 45.25
CA ASP A 118 30.06 33.54 45.00
C ASP A 118 30.28 32.03 45.20
N SER A 119 30.62 31.34 44.11
CA SER A 119 30.78 29.87 44.10
C SER A 119 31.98 29.39 44.90
N SER A 120 32.93 30.27 45.25
CA SER A 120 34.06 29.94 46.11
C SER A 120 33.62 29.60 47.55
N ASN A 121 32.45 30.10 47.97
CA ASN A 121 31.82 29.80 49.26
C ASN A 121 30.94 28.53 49.22
N GLY A 122 31.04 27.74 48.14
CA GLY A 122 30.19 26.58 47.87
C GLY A 122 28.91 26.93 47.11
N THR A 123 28.12 25.92 46.81
CA THR A 123 26.83 26.03 46.14
C THR A 123 25.73 25.37 46.97
N HIS A 124 24.48 25.74 46.69
CA HIS A 124 23.31 25.04 47.21
C HIS A 124 22.26 24.87 46.10
N THR A 125 21.48 23.80 46.21
CA THR A 125 20.39 23.52 45.28
C THR A 125 19.20 24.44 45.55
N VAL A 126 18.75 25.15 44.52
CA VAL A 126 17.55 25.97 44.52
C VAL A 126 16.50 25.35 43.60
N ARG A 127 15.25 25.31 44.06
CA ARG A 127 14.10 24.85 43.29
C ARG A 127 13.31 26.05 42.77
N LEU A 128 13.43 26.34 41.47
CA LEU A 128 12.69 27.43 40.84
C LEU A 128 11.32 26.94 40.36
N PRO A 129 10.20 27.51 40.86
CA PRO A 129 8.86 27.14 40.40
C PRO A 129 8.59 27.68 38.99
N HIS A 130 7.86 26.91 38.20
CA HIS A 130 7.32 27.30 36.90
C HIS A 130 6.04 26.52 36.59
N ASP A 131 5.13 27.12 35.84
CA ASP A 131 3.85 26.48 35.50
C ASP A 131 3.91 25.80 34.13
N LYS A 132 3.47 24.55 34.05
CA LYS A 132 3.36 23.81 32.79
C LYS A 132 2.05 23.05 32.72
N TYR A 133 1.56 22.80 31.50
CA TYR A 133 0.39 21.93 31.33
C TYR A 133 0.73 20.49 31.71
N PRO A 134 -0.19 19.75 32.36
CA PRO A 134 -0.03 18.33 32.62
C PRO A 134 0.11 17.57 31.30
N ARG A 135 0.75 16.40 31.38
CA ARG A 135 1.07 15.55 30.23
C ARG A 135 0.57 14.15 30.51
N ASP A 136 -0.22 13.62 29.59
CA ASP A 136 -0.59 12.22 29.61
C ASP A 136 0.40 11.41 28.78
N ILE A 137 0.89 10.31 29.33
CA ILE A 137 1.77 9.38 28.63
C ILE A 137 0.91 8.23 28.09
N ILE A 138 0.86 8.11 26.78
CA ILE A 138 0.32 6.95 26.08
C ILE A 138 1.49 5.98 25.90
N PRO A 139 1.45 4.77 26.50
CA PRO A 139 2.55 3.83 26.40
C PRO A 139 2.77 3.34 24.96
N PRO A 140 3.99 2.89 24.62
CA PRO A 140 4.27 2.27 23.34
C PRO A 140 3.39 1.04 23.12
N LYS A 141 3.04 0.80 21.86
CA LYS A 141 2.16 -0.31 21.49
C LYS A 141 2.95 -1.58 21.13
N LEU A 142 4.19 -1.43 20.70
CA LEU A 142 5.12 -2.52 20.36
C LEU A 142 4.51 -3.57 19.42
N ILE A 143 3.75 -3.09 18.43
CA ILE A 143 3.10 -3.94 17.44
C ILE A 143 4.15 -4.38 16.43
N ALA A 144 4.26 -5.67 16.23
CA ALA A 144 5.14 -6.25 15.23
C ALA A 144 4.41 -6.43 13.90
N ILE A 145 5.17 -6.43 12.82
CA ILE A 145 4.74 -6.84 11.50
C ILE A 145 5.23 -8.28 11.29
N GLU A 146 4.27 -9.21 11.25
CA GLU A 146 4.50 -10.58 10.81
C GLU A 146 4.66 -10.61 9.29
N ILE A 147 5.63 -11.40 8.84
CA ILE A 147 6.01 -11.51 7.44
C ILE A 147 5.92 -12.98 7.03
N ASN A 148 5.28 -13.24 5.90
CA ASN A 148 5.30 -14.55 5.27
C ASN A 148 5.53 -14.41 3.77
N HIS A 149 6.47 -15.20 3.24
CA HIS A 149 6.79 -15.21 1.81
C HIS A 149 6.32 -16.51 1.16
N LYS A 150 5.68 -16.39 -0.01
CA LYS A 150 5.37 -17.52 -0.90
C LYS A 150 5.97 -17.22 -2.28
N LYS A 151 6.87 -18.10 -2.77
CA LYS A 151 7.41 -17.97 -4.12
C LYS A 151 6.26 -18.18 -5.11
N SER A 152 6.01 -17.20 -5.98
CA SER A 152 4.89 -17.24 -6.92
C SER A 152 5.32 -17.40 -8.39
N SER A 153 6.52 -16.94 -8.77
CA SER A 153 7.09 -17.01 -10.13
C SER A 153 8.59 -16.70 -10.11
N ASP A 154 9.30 -16.86 -11.22
CA ASP A 154 10.72 -16.49 -11.37
C ASP A 154 10.96 -14.96 -11.46
N SER A 155 9.91 -14.16 -11.67
CA SER A 155 10.03 -12.71 -11.85
C SER A 155 9.55 -11.86 -10.66
N TYR A 156 8.80 -12.44 -9.72
CA TYR A 156 8.22 -11.72 -8.59
C TYR A 156 8.10 -12.59 -7.33
N PHE A 157 8.25 -11.95 -6.18
CA PHE A 157 8.09 -12.52 -4.85
C PHE A 157 6.86 -11.93 -4.18
N ILE A 158 5.98 -12.79 -3.63
CA ILE A 158 4.79 -12.34 -2.91
C ILE A 158 5.08 -12.42 -1.41
N PHE A 159 4.96 -11.27 -0.75
CA PHE A 159 5.05 -11.14 0.69
C PHE A 159 3.68 -10.79 1.26
N ASN A 160 3.34 -11.46 2.35
CA ASN A 160 2.17 -11.19 3.18
C ASN A 160 2.67 -10.51 4.45
N PHE A 161 2.06 -9.38 4.79
CA PHE A 161 2.36 -8.60 5.98
C PHE A 161 1.11 -8.50 6.84
N ARG A 162 1.29 -8.66 8.15
CA ARG A 162 0.19 -8.60 9.14
C ARG A 162 0.67 -7.92 10.41
N ALA A 163 -0.08 -6.95 10.92
CA ALA A 163 0.15 -6.44 12.27
C ALA A 163 -0.28 -7.48 13.31
N THR A 164 0.50 -7.68 14.37
CA THR A 164 0.20 -8.68 15.41
C THR A 164 -1.05 -8.35 16.23
N ARG A 165 -1.46 -7.07 16.29
CA ARG A 165 -2.63 -6.64 17.04
C ARG A 165 -3.93 -7.11 16.38
N ILE A 166 -4.73 -7.85 17.13
CA ILE A 166 -6.10 -8.24 16.77
C ILE A 166 -7.07 -7.15 17.24
N LEU A 167 -7.98 -6.75 16.36
CA LEU A 167 -8.96 -5.70 16.58
C LEU A 167 -10.38 -6.28 16.56
N GLU A 168 -11.15 -5.96 17.59
CA GLU A 168 -12.58 -6.29 17.65
C GLU A 168 -13.42 -5.15 17.09
N LYS A 169 -14.25 -5.43 16.08
CA LYS A 169 -15.08 -4.42 15.40
C LYS A 169 -16.09 -3.72 16.30
N ASN A 170 -16.48 -4.35 17.41
CA ASN A 170 -17.44 -3.79 18.37
C ASN A 170 -16.79 -2.92 19.44
N SER A 171 -15.45 -2.81 19.45
CA SER A 171 -14.72 -1.95 20.38
C SER A 171 -15.02 -0.48 20.10
N ASN A 172 -15.18 0.32 21.15
CA ASN A 172 -15.34 1.77 21.02
C ASN A 172 -14.07 2.49 20.53
N LYS A 173 -12.91 1.82 20.55
CA LYS A 173 -11.63 2.33 20.05
C LYS A 173 -11.25 1.75 18.69
N PHE A 174 -12.14 0.95 18.08
CA PHE A 174 -11.83 0.18 16.88
C PHE A 174 -11.26 1.04 15.74
N ASP A 175 -11.93 2.16 15.41
CA ASP A 175 -11.52 2.99 14.28
C ASP A 175 -10.16 3.67 14.53
N ASP A 176 -9.90 4.14 15.74
CA ASP A 176 -8.62 4.77 16.11
C ASP A 176 -7.48 3.76 16.07
N GLU A 177 -7.71 2.55 16.59
CA GLU A 177 -6.71 1.49 16.60
C GLU A 177 -6.44 0.92 15.21
N LEU A 178 -7.48 0.74 14.41
CA LEU A 178 -7.34 0.32 13.01
C LEU A 178 -6.60 1.38 12.20
N LEU A 179 -6.95 2.66 12.36
CA LEU A 179 -6.26 3.75 11.66
C LEU A 179 -4.77 3.81 12.04
N PHE A 180 -4.43 3.54 13.30
CA PHE A 180 -3.05 3.41 13.73
C PHE A 180 -2.34 2.26 13.01
N ASP A 181 -2.92 1.07 12.98
CA ASP A 181 -2.32 -0.12 12.37
C ASP A 181 -2.17 0.00 10.85
N LEU A 182 -3.16 0.59 10.19
CA LEU A 182 -3.08 0.89 8.76
C LEU A 182 -1.97 1.87 8.44
N ASN A 183 -1.78 2.90 9.27
CA ASN A 183 -0.67 3.83 9.09
C ASN A 183 0.69 3.20 9.38
N LEU A 184 0.76 2.26 10.34
CA LEU A 184 1.98 1.49 10.59
C LEU A 184 2.39 0.70 9.34
N LEU A 185 1.45 0.02 8.68
CA LEU A 185 1.72 -0.65 7.40
C LEU A 185 2.01 0.35 6.26
N GLN A 186 1.30 1.48 6.21
CA GLN A 186 1.48 2.51 5.19
C GLN A 186 2.90 3.12 5.23
N GLU A 187 3.43 3.41 6.41
CA GLU A 187 4.79 3.93 6.60
C GLU A 187 5.86 2.93 6.18
N ASN A 188 5.64 1.63 6.43
CA ASN A 188 6.62 0.59 6.17
C ASN A 188 6.56 0.00 4.75
N LEU A 189 5.39 0.00 4.12
CA LEU A 189 5.12 -0.73 2.88
C LEU A 189 4.56 0.14 1.75
N GLY A 190 4.14 1.38 2.06
CA GLY A 190 3.46 2.25 1.10
C GLY A 190 2.04 1.79 0.72
N LYS A 191 1.57 0.69 1.30
CA LYS A 191 0.23 0.12 1.13
C LYS A 191 -0.27 -0.41 2.48
N CYS A 192 -1.59 -0.43 2.65
CA CYS A 192 -2.24 -0.98 3.82
C CYS A 192 -3.56 -1.66 3.43
N GLY A 193 -4.05 -2.52 4.31
CA GLY A 193 -5.27 -3.29 4.11
C GLY A 193 -5.75 -3.92 5.42
N VAL A 194 -6.85 -4.67 5.34
CA VAL A 194 -7.43 -5.38 6.47
C VAL A 194 -7.75 -6.82 6.08
N GLU A 195 -7.56 -7.75 7.01
CA GLU A 195 -7.86 -9.17 6.85
C GLU A 195 -8.56 -9.73 8.10
N ASN A 196 -9.13 -10.93 7.96
CA ASN A 196 -9.70 -11.65 9.10
C ASN A 196 -8.56 -12.16 10.01
N ALA A 197 -8.69 -11.97 11.33
CA ALA A 197 -7.68 -12.38 12.30
C ALA A 197 -7.48 -13.91 12.35
N ASP A 198 -8.56 -14.67 12.10
CA ASP A 198 -8.60 -16.13 12.21
C ASP A 198 -7.97 -16.82 10.99
N LYS A 199 -7.72 -16.07 9.91
CA LYS A 199 -7.06 -16.60 8.72
C LYS A 199 -5.53 -16.62 8.92
N PRO A 200 -4.85 -17.75 8.62
CA PRO A 200 -3.40 -17.79 8.62
C PRO A 200 -2.82 -16.79 7.62
N ILE A 201 -1.74 -16.10 8.00
CA ILE A 201 -1.04 -15.13 7.15
C ILE A 201 -0.63 -15.70 5.78
N SER A 202 -0.34 -17.00 5.71
CA SER A 202 0.04 -17.71 4.48
C SER A 202 -1.07 -17.74 3.41
N THR A 203 -2.32 -17.53 3.81
CA THR A 203 -3.49 -17.51 2.90
C THR A 203 -3.74 -16.13 2.30
N TYR A 204 -3.03 -15.09 2.73
CA TYR A 204 -3.26 -13.73 2.24
C TYR A 204 -2.82 -13.57 0.79
N ALA A 205 -1.82 -14.33 0.34
CA ALA A 205 -1.37 -14.35 -1.05
C ALA A 205 -2.49 -14.74 -2.04
N ASP A 206 -3.46 -15.55 -1.59
CA ASP A 206 -4.61 -15.94 -2.42
C ASP A 206 -5.59 -14.76 -2.63
N THR A 207 -5.49 -13.72 -1.78
CA THR A 207 -6.24 -12.45 -1.90
C THR A 207 -5.55 -11.46 -2.84
N LEU A 208 -4.25 -11.64 -3.14
CA LEU A 208 -3.43 -10.75 -3.98
C LEU A 208 -3.45 -11.07 -5.47
N ILE A 209 -4.33 -11.96 -5.95
CA ILE A 209 -4.36 -12.35 -7.37
C ILE A 209 -4.96 -11.25 -8.27
N VAL A 210 -5.04 -9.99 -7.82
CA VAL A 210 -5.37 -8.84 -8.68
C VAL A 210 -4.52 -7.62 -8.30
N SER A 211 -3.36 -7.46 -8.92
CA SER A 211 -2.68 -6.15 -8.96
C SER A 211 -2.46 -5.72 -10.40
N TRP A 212 -2.97 -4.55 -10.74
CA TRP A 212 -2.81 -4.00 -12.06
C TRP A 212 -1.48 -3.26 -12.19
N ASP A 213 -0.73 -3.54 -13.26
CA ASP A 213 0.45 -2.76 -13.64
C ASP A 213 0.02 -1.59 -14.54
N ILE A 214 0.45 -0.36 -14.22
CA ILE A 214 0.11 0.84 -14.99
C ILE A 214 1.33 1.29 -15.81
N PHE A 215 1.17 1.36 -17.13
CA PHE A 215 2.22 1.73 -18.08
C PHE A 215 1.77 2.93 -18.95
N PRO A 216 2.72 3.71 -19.50
CA PRO A 216 2.40 4.56 -20.64
C PRO A 216 1.92 3.69 -21.82
N PRO A 217 1.18 4.24 -22.80
CA PRO A 217 0.76 3.48 -23.96
C PRO A 217 2.00 3.01 -24.76
N GLY A 218 2.35 1.73 -24.63
CA GLY A 218 3.47 1.09 -25.35
C GLY A 218 3.09 0.70 -26.78
N SER A 219 4.02 0.09 -27.51
CA SER A 219 3.75 -0.38 -28.88
C SER A 219 2.76 -1.56 -28.89
N LYS A 220 1.98 -1.69 -29.98
CA LYS A 220 0.99 -2.76 -30.20
C LYS A 220 1.63 -4.13 -30.01
N GLU A 221 2.85 -4.28 -30.52
CA GLU A 221 3.62 -5.51 -30.53
C GLU A 221 4.04 -5.93 -29.11
N GLU A 222 4.46 -5.00 -28.26
CA GLU A 222 4.87 -5.28 -26.88
C GLU A 222 3.69 -5.74 -26.01
N ILE A 223 2.53 -5.09 -26.14
CA ILE A 223 1.34 -5.40 -25.35
C ILE A 223 0.78 -6.76 -25.78
N LEU A 224 0.65 -7.02 -27.09
CA LEU A 224 0.18 -8.30 -27.60
C LEU A 224 1.17 -9.43 -27.28
N ALA A 225 2.48 -9.20 -27.38
CA ALA A 225 3.48 -10.18 -26.99
C ALA A 225 3.40 -10.55 -25.50
N ARG A 226 3.08 -9.58 -24.63
CA ARG A 226 2.89 -9.81 -23.20
C ARG A 226 1.64 -10.64 -22.91
N ILE A 227 0.53 -10.36 -23.60
CA ILE A 227 -0.74 -11.08 -23.42
C ILE A 227 -0.62 -12.53 -23.91
N PHE A 228 0.05 -12.74 -25.05
CA PHE A 228 0.18 -14.05 -25.68
C PHE A 228 1.38 -14.87 -25.19
N LYS A 229 2.19 -14.32 -24.27
CA LYS A 229 3.40 -14.99 -23.76
C LYS A 229 3.05 -16.38 -23.19
N GLY A 230 3.64 -17.41 -23.79
CA GLY A 230 3.48 -18.80 -23.34
C GLY A 230 2.16 -19.47 -23.73
N LYS A 231 1.39 -18.90 -24.66
CA LYS A 231 0.09 -19.45 -25.10
C LYS A 231 0.10 -19.86 -26.57
N ASN A 232 -0.53 -21.00 -26.86
CA ASN A 232 -0.83 -21.43 -28.24
C ASN A 232 -2.18 -20.84 -28.66
N ILE A 233 -2.15 -19.80 -29.50
CA ILE A 233 -3.34 -19.04 -29.91
C ILE A 233 -3.57 -19.24 -31.41
N THR A 234 -4.84 -19.42 -31.80
CA THR A 234 -5.25 -19.55 -33.20
C THR A 234 -5.29 -18.19 -33.90
N ASP A 235 -5.14 -18.17 -35.22
CA ASP A 235 -5.16 -16.92 -36.00
C ASP A 235 -6.45 -16.11 -35.81
N ASP A 236 -7.61 -16.78 -35.70
CA ASP A 236 -8.90 -16.12 -35.40
C ASP A 236 -8.88 -15.38 -34.06
N LYS A 237 -8.30 -15.98 -33.02
CA LYS A 237 -8.19 -15.34 -31.69
C LYS A 237 -7.23 -14.17 -31.71
N LYS A 238 -6.16 -14.26 -32.51
CA LYS A 238 -5.22 -13.17 -32.72
C LYS A 238 -5.89 -11.98 -33.42
N ALA A 239 -6.68 -12.23 -34.46
CA ALA A 239 -7.43 -11.19 -35.16
C ALA A 239 -8.47 -10.50 -34.26
N VAL A 240 -9.20 -11.25 -33.42
CA VAL A 240 -10.13 -10.69 -32.45
C VAL A 240 -9.41 -9.82 -31.42
N ALA A 241 -8.29 -10.31 -30.90
CA ALA A 241 -7.47 -9.57 -29.95
C ALA A 241 -6.91 -8.27 -30.53
N GLU A 242 -6.42 -8.31 -31.77
CA GLU A 242 -5.95 -7.12 -32.49
C GLU A 242 -7.08 -6.12 -32.72
N ASN A 243 -8.26 -6.56 -33.15
CA ASN A 243 -9.42 -5.67 -33.35
C ASN A 243 -9.89 -5.01 -32.05
N ARG A 244 -9.88 -5.76 -30.94
CA ARG A 244 -10.20 -5.25 -29.61
C ARG A 244 -9.16 -4.24 -29.16
N TYR A 245 -7.87 -4.56 -29.31
CA TYR A 245 -6.77 -3.66 -28.99
C TYR A 245 -6.84 -2.35 -29.77
N GLU A 246 -7.07 -2.41 -31.09
CA GLU A 246 -7.18 -1.21 -31.94
C GLU A 246 -8.33 -0.31 -31.52
N PHE A 247 -9.50 -0.89 -31.24
CA PHE A 247 -10.62 -0.12 -30.70
C PHE A 247 -10.27 0.51 -29.34
N PHE A 248 -9.65 -0.27 -28.46
CA PHE A 248 -9.26 0.16 -27.12
C PHE A 248 -8.30 1.36 -27.16
N MET A 249 -7.33 1.34 -28.08
CA MET A 249 -6.40 2.44 -28.31
C MET A 249 -7.05 3.65 -28.99
N SER A 250 -8.09 3.45 -29.79
CA SER A 250 -8.87 4.56 -30.39
C SER A 250 -9.61 5.44 -29.38
N LEU A 251 -9.67 5.01 -28.11
CA LEU A 251 -10.20 5.82 -27.00
C LEU A 251 -9.18 6.85 -26.48
N GLU A 252 -7.95 6.84 -26.99
CA GLU A 252 -6.85 7.74 -26.59
C GLU A 252 -6.57 7.68 -25.06
N PRO A 253 -6.16 6.51 -24.53
CA PRO A 253 -5.87 6.36 -23.11
C PRO A 253 -4.62 7.16 -22.69
N LYS A 254 -4.68 7.80 -21.52
CA LYS A 254 -3.51 8.44 -20.88
C LYS A 254 -2.53 7.39 -20.37
N LYS A 255 -3.05 6.28 -19.84
CA LYS A 255 -2.27 5.15 -19.32
C LYS A 255 -2.97 3.83 -19.62
N ILE A 256 -2.18 2.77 -19.74
CA ILE A 256 -2.67 1.40 -19.87
C ILE A 256 -2.48 0.68 -18.53
N VAL A 257 -3.47 -0.12 -18.17
CA VAL A 257 -3.56 -0.90 -16.94
C VAL A 257 -3.58 -2.37 -17.37
N THR A 258 -2.71 -3.22 -16.84
CA THR A 258 -2.65 -4.65 -17.25
C THR A 258 -2.71 -5.55 -16.04
N GLY A 259 -3.49 -6.64 -16.13
CA GLY A 259 -3.65 -7.56 -15.00
C GLY A 259 -2.43 -8.45 -14.83
N ASN A 260 -2.09 -8.81 -13.59
CA ASN A 260 -1.11 -9.85 -13.33
C ASN A 260 -1.80 -11.23 -13.16
N SER A 261 -1.03 -12.31 -13.37
CA SER A 261 -1.47 -13.69 -13.11
C SER A 261 -2.80 -14.07 -13.80
N THR A 262 -3.84 -14.43 -13.03
CA THR A 262 -5.16 -14.89 -13.51
C THR A 262 -5.95 -13.84 -14.31
N PHE A 263 -5.59 -12.54 -14.19
CA PHE A 263 -6.21 -11.45 -14.96
C PHE A 263 -5.32 -10.94 -16.10
N SER A 264 -4.26 -11.66 -16.48
CA SER A 264 -3.35 -11.29 -17.58
C SER A 264 -4.02 -11.09 -18.95
N ASN A 265 -5.24 -11.59 -19.12
CA ASN A 265 -6.03 -11.41 -20.33
C ASN A 265 -6.83 -10.11 -20.34
N TYR A 266 -6.88 -9.39 -19.21
CA TYR A 266 -7.58 -8.12 -19.08
C TYR A 266 -6.63 -6.95 -19.25
N ILE A 267 -7.07 -5.98 -20.04
CA ILE A 267 -6.44 -4.69 -20.26
C ILE A 267 -7.40 -3.59 -19.79
N GLY A 268 -6.88 -2.56 -19.14
CA GLY A 268 -7.57 -1.36 -18.73
C GLY A 268 -7.01 -0.14 -19.48
N ALA A 269 -7.86 0.75 -19.95
CA ALA A 269 -7.53 2.01 -20.58
C ALA A 269 -7.95 3.10 -19.60
N MET A 270 -6.97 3.71 -18.96
CA MET A 270 -7.20 4.84 -18.08
C MET A 270 -7.33 6.09 -18.94
N LEU A 271 -8.56 6.54 -19.12
CA LEU A 271 -8.88 7.71 -19.93
C LEU A 271 -8.75 8.97 -19.10
N GLU A 272 -9.21 8.92 -17.85
CA GLU A 272 -9.06 9.92 -16.80
C GLU A 272 -8.68 9.23 -15.49
N ASP A 273 -8.35 9.99 -14.44
CA ASP A 273 -7.92 9.43 -13.14
C ASP A 273 -9.01 8.57 -12.47
N ASP A 274 -10.28 8.84 -12.79
CA ASP A 274 -11.51 8.22 -12.29
C ASP A 274 -12.31 7.46 -13.36
N LEU A 275 -11.79 7.34 -14.59
CA LEU A 275 -12.47 6.66 -15.70
C LEU A 275 -11.57 5.61 -16.35
N VAL A 276 -11.89 4.34 -16.16
CA VAL A 276 -11.13 3.22 -16.71
C VAL A 276 -12.02 2.26 -17.46
N VAL A 277 -11.68 2.00 -18.72
CA VAL A 277 -12.36 0.99 -19.56
C VAL A 277 -11.59 -0.31 -19.46
N PHE A 278 -12.23 -1.43 -19.11
CA PHE A 278 -11.64 -2.75 -19.00
C PHE A 278 -12.16 -3.72 -20.06
N GLU A 279 -11.23 -4.37 -20.77
CA GLU A 279 -11.52 -5.35 -21.81
C GLU A 279 -10.74 -6.65 -21.56
N ASN A 280 -11.32 -7.80 -21.93
CA ASN A 280 -10.55 -9.03 -22.05
C ASN A 280 -10.16 -9.28 -23.50
N ILE A 281 -8.86 -9.28 -23.80
CA ILE A 281 -8.36 -9.33 -25.19
C ILE A 281 -8.49 -10.73 -25.81
N GLU A 282 -8.45 -11.80 -25.01
CA GLU A 282 -8.50 -13.19 -25.52
C GLU A 282 -9.89 -13.82 -25.52
N TYR A 283 -10.68 -13.52 -24.48
CA TYR A 283 -11.97 -14.17 -24.24
C TYR A 283 -12.84 -13.32 -23.30
N GLY A 284 -13.84 -12.66 -23.86
CA GLY A 284 -14.79 -11.86 -23.08
C GLY A 284 -16.03 -11.56 -23.90
N ASN A 285 -17.20 -11.59 -23.25
CA ASN A 285 -18.47 -11.23 -23.87
C ASN A 285 -18.88 -9.79 -23.61
N ALA A 286 -18.09 -9.02 -22.86
CA ALA A 286 -18.40 -7.64 -22.56
C ALA A 286 -17.14 -6.83 -22.23
N ILE A 287 -17.21 -5.55 -22.53
CA ILE A 287 -16.31 -4.50 -22.07
C ILE A 287 -16.96 -3.81 -20.87
N TYR A 288 -16.15 -3.38 -19.92
CA TYR A 288 -16.59 -2.73 -18.69
C TYR A 288 -16.08 -1.30 -18.67
N ILE A 289 -16.89 -0.35 -18.23
CA ILE A 289 -16.48 1.03 -18.00
C ILE A 289 -16.65 1.27 -16.51
N LEU A 290 -15.55 1.54 -15.81
CA LEU A 290 -15.52 1.69 -14.37
C LEU A 290 -15.28 3.16 -14.03
N TYR A 291 -16.00 3.65 -13.02
CA TYR A 291 -15.99 5.04 -12.57
C TYR A 291 -15.49 5.15 -11.12
N ASP A 292 -14.92 6.28 -10.76
CA ASP A 292 -14.47 6.67 -9.40
C ASP A 292 -13.56 5.63 -8.73
N ASP A 293 -14.17 4.64 -8.08
CA ASP A 293 -13.54 3.57 -7.30
C ASP A 293 -13.15 2.35 -8.18
N TRP A 294 -12.70 2.60 -9.41
CA TRP A 294 -12.45 1.56 -10.42
C TRP A 294 -11.46 0.47 -9.95
N ASP A 295 -10.46 0.84 -9.14
CA ASP A 295 -9.45 -0.07 -8.59
C ASP A 295 -10.12 -1.17 -7.76
N GLU A 296 -11.16 -0.83 -6.99
CA GLU A 296 -11.89 -1.79 -6.16
C GLU A 296 -12.90 -2.60 -6.95
N ILE A 297 -13.60 -1.98 -7.90
CA ILE A 297 -14.59 -2.66 -8.74
C ILE A 297 -13.89 -3.70 -9.64
N SER A 298 -12.71 -3.37 -10.17
CA SER A 298 -11.92 -4.26 -11.03
C SER A 298 -11.44 -5.54 -10.32
N LYS A 299 -11.43 -5.57 -8.99
CA LYS A 299 -11.09 -6.76 -8.17
C LYS A 299 -12.27 -7.69 -7.93
N LEU A 300 -13.49 -7.27 -8.26
CA LEU A 300 -14.69 -8.08 -8.03
C LEU A 300 -14.77 -9.22 -9.05
N SER A 301 -15.25 -10.39 -8.61
CA SER A 301 -15.53 -11.48 -9.52
C SER A 301 -16.68 -11.11 -10.47
N ARG A 302 -16.76 -11.76 -11.64
CA ARG A 302 -17.88 -11.58 -12.57
C ARG A 302 -19.25 -11.83 -11.88
N ILE A 303 -19.30 -12.80 -10.97
CA ILE A 303 -20.52 -13.12 -10.21
C ILE A 303 -20.88 -11.95 -9.30
N ASP A 304 -19.90 -11.36 -8.61
CA ASP A 304 -20.13 -10.22 -7.73
C ASP A 304 -20.54 -8.95 -8.51
N LEU A 305 -19.95 -8.69 -9.68
CA LEU A 305 -20.38 -7.60 -10.57
C LEU A 305 -21.83 -7.77 -11.03
N LEU A 306 -22.23 -8.98 -11.41
CA LEU A 306 -23.59 -9.27 -11.88
C LEU A 306 -24.62 -9.37 -10.74
N SER A 307 -24.18 -9.56 -9.50
CA SER A 307 -25.06 -9.68 -8.32
C SER A 307 -25.67 -8.35 -7.84
N GLY A 308 -25.30 -7.21 -8.45
CA GLY A 308 -25.72 -5.87 -8.04
C GLY A 308 -24.93 -5.28 -6.86
N ARG A 309 -24.02 -6.06 -6.25
CA ARG A 309 -23.16 -5.61 -5.12
C ARG A 309 -22.14 -4.53 -5.49
N ALA A 310 -21.88 -4.35 -6.78
CA ALA A 310 -20.97 -3.34 -7.32
C ALA A 310 -21.61 -1.95 -7.50
N GLY A 311 -22.92 -1.82 -7.26
CA GLY A 311 -23.64 -0.55 -7.39
C GLY A 311 -23.74 -0.06 -8.83
N SER A 312 -23.90 1.25 -9.01
CA SER A 312 -24.02 1.94 -10.31
C SER A 312 -22.70 2.51 -10.85
N ASN A 313 -21.57 2.24 -10.18
CA ASN A 313 -20.26 2.83 -10.51
C ASN A 313 -19.54 2.07 -11.64
N PHE A 314 -20.29 1.31 -12.44
CA PHE A 314 -19.77 0.70 -13.65
C PHE A 314 -20.86 0.46 -14.69
N ASP A 315 -20.48 0.47 -15.95
CA ASP A 315 -21.29 -0.02 -17.07
C ASP A 315 -20.69 -1.31 -17.64
N ARG A 316 -21.55 -2.23 -18.06
CA ARG A 316 -21.15 -3.47 -18.76
C ARG A 316 -21.82 -3.51 -20.13
N ILE A 317 -21.02 -3.51 -21.19
CA ILE A 317 -21.50 -3.50 -22.58
C ILE A 317 -21.10 -4.82 -23.23
N ILE A 318 -22.10 -5.60 -23.69
CA ILE A 318 -21.86 -6.89 -24.34
C ILE A 318 -21.33 -6.66 -25.76
N HIS A 319 -20.36 -7.47 -26.19
CA HIS A 319 -19.76 -7.45 -27.54
C HIS A 319 -20.73 -7.96 -28.62
N SER A 320 -21.84 -7.25 -28.82
CA SER A 320 -22.89 -7.57 -29.79
C SER A 320 -23.40 -6.30 -30.48
N GLY A 321 -23.67 -6.37 -31.79
CA GLY A 321 -24.17 -5.22 -32.56
C GLY A 321 -23.21 -4.03 -32.50
N ASN A 322 -23.74 -2.83 -32.23
CA ASN A 322 -23.01 -1.56 -32.23
C ASN A 322 -22.29 -1.24 -30.90
N TRP A 323 -21.78 -2.26 -30.19
CA TRP A 323 -21.17 -2.11 -28.87
C TRP A 323 -20.06 -1.03 -28.82
N LYS A 324 -19.28 -0.88 -29.89
CA LYS A 324 -18.22 0.15 -30.00
C LYS A 324 -18.76 1.57 -29.90
N GLU A 325 -19.94 1.81 -30.47
CA GLU A 325 -20.60 3.11 -30.43
C GLU A 325 -21.15 3.42 -29.04
N GLU A 326 -21.74 2.41 -28.39
CA GLU A 326 -22.24 2.51 -27.02
C GLU A 326 -21.11 2.82 -26.02
N VAL A 327 -19.94 2.18 -26.18
CA VAL A 327 -18.76 2.51 -25.37
C VAL A 327 -18.37 3.97 -25.56
N ARG A 328 -18.29 4.45 -26.81
CA ARG A 328 -17.92 5.85 -27.09
C ARG A 328 -18.90 6.84 -26.46
N LYS A 329 -20.20 6.58 -26.52
CA LYS A 329 -21.23 7.42 -25.87
C LYS A 329 -21.03 7.49 -24.36
N LYS A 330 -20.82 6.34 -23.72
CA LYS A 330 -20.60 6.24 -22.26
C LYS A 330 -19.30 6.89 -21.81
N VAL A 331 -18.22 6.70 -22.57
CA VAL A 331 -16.93 7.37 -22.34
C VAL A 331 -17.06 8.88 -22.52
N ALA A 332 -17.74 9.35 -23.56
CA ALA A 332 -17.96 10.79 -23.76
C ALA A 332 -18.77 11.42 -22.62
N THR A 333 -19.76 10.69 -22.10
CA THR A 333 -20.55 11.13 -20.94
C THR A 333 -19.71 11.18 -19.67
N GLY A 334 -18.84 10.18 -19.45
CA GLY A 334 -17.98 10.11 -18.26
C GLY A 334 -16.74 11.02 -18.29
N ARG A 335 -16.47 11.70 -19.42
CA ARG A 335 -15.41 12.71 -19.55
C ARG A 335 -15.89 14.13 -19.25
N LEU A 336 -17.21 14.34 -19.12
CA LEU A 336 -17.86 15.59 -18.75
C LEU A 336 -18.00 15.65 -17.22
#